data_AF-A0A962G9T6-F1
#
_entry.id   AF-A0A962G9T6-F1
#
_cell.length_a   1.000
_cell.length_b   1.000
_cell.length_c   1.000
_cell.angle_alpha   90.00
_cell.angle_beta   90.00
_cell.angle_gamma   90.00
#
_symmetry.space_group_name_H-M   'P 1'
#
loop_
_entity.id
_entity.type
_entity.pdbx_description
1 polymer ?
#
loop_
_entity_poly.entity_id
_entity_poly.type
_entity_poly.pdbx_seq_one_letter_code
_entity_poly.pdbx_strand_id
1 'polypeptide(L)'
;VIRAGKSIQLNPIGLKLLQALMDAAPSVVTRQELETRVWGEELPDSDSLRVHIHGLRAAIDKPFDKPLIQTRHGIGYRMVDPDAVPA
;
A
#
# COMPACT_ATOMS: atom_id res chain seq x y z
N VAL A 1 -12.81 5.21 0.47
CA VAL A 1 -11.60 5.97 0.87
C VAL A 1 -11.63 7.32 0.17
N ILE A 2 -11.13 8.39 0.79
CA ILE A 2 -11.07 9.72 0.15
C ILE A 2 -9.60 10.19 0.16
N ARG A 3 -9.13 10.75 -0.96
CA ARG A 3 -7.81 11.37 -1.07
C ARG A 3 -7.93 12.69 -1.83
N ALA A 4 -7.38 13.77 -1.26
CA ALA A 4 -7.48 15.13 -1.83
C ALA A 4 -8.90 15.50 -2.31
N GLY A 5 -9.92 15.16 -1.51
CA GLY A 5 -11.33 15.43 -1.82
C GLY A 5 -11.98 14.49 -2.85
N LYS A 6 -11.24 13.57 -3.48
CA LYS A 6 -11.77 12.59 -4.44
C LYS A 6 -12.08 11.27 -3.74
N SER A 7 -13.28 10.74 -3.97
CA SER A 7 -13.65 9.40 -3.53
C SER A 7 -12.92 8.36 -4.39
N ILE A 8 -12.28 7.40 -3.73
CA ILE A 8 -11.56 6.29 -4.34
C ILE A 8 -12.28 5.01 -3.93
N GLN A 9 -12.69 4.23 -4.93
CA GLN A 9 -13.17 2.88 -4.74
C GLN A 9 -11.99 1.92 -4.77
N LEU A 10 -11.86 1.12 -3.71
CA LEU A 10 -10.87 0.07 -3.57
C LEU A 10 -11.60 -1.25 -3.38
N ASN A 11 -11.02 -2.32 -3.90
CA ASN A 11 -11.46 -3.65 -3.55
C ASN A 11 -11.08 -3.97 -2.09
N PRO A 12 -11.68 -5.02 -1.47
CA PRO A 12 -11.44 -5.34 -0.07
C PRO A 12 -9.95 -5.57 0.27
N ILE A 13 -9.21 -6.24 -0.64
CA ILE A 13 -7.77 -6.50 -0.45
C ILE A 13 -6.96 -5.19 -0.51
N GLY A 14 -7.22 -4.33 -1.49
CA GLY A 14 -6.56 -3.04 -1.63
C GLY A 14 -6.82 -2.13 -0.43
N LEU A 15 -8.02 -2.20 0.15
CA LEU A 15 -8.35 -1.50 1.39
C LEU A 15 -7.55 -2.02 2.59
N LYS A 16 -7.45 -3.35 2.76
CA LYS A 16 -6.63 -3.96 3.82
C LYS A 16 -5.15 -3.59 3.68
N LEU A 17 -4.60 -3.65 2.46
CA LEU A 17 -3.22 -3.24 2.19
C LEU A 17 -3.00 -1.76 2.51
N LEU A 18 -3.92 -0.90 2.08
CA LEU A 18 -3.86 0.52 2.38
C LEU A 18 -3.83 0.74 3.90
N GLN A 19 -4.75 0.11 4.63
CA GLN A 19 -4.83 0.23 6.08
C GLN A 19 -3.54 -0.26 6.76
N ALA A 20 -3.01 -1.42 6.37
CA ALA A 20 -1.76 -1.94 6.91
C ALA A 20 -0.57 -0.98 6.68
N LEU A 21 -0.49 -0.35 5.51
CA LEU A 21 0.54 0.63 5.20
C LEU A 21 0.34 1.95 5.96
N MET A 22 -0.90 2.39 6.16
CA MET A 22 -1.23 3.60 6.91
C MET A 22 -0.94 3.43 8.41
N ASP A 23 -1.31 2.29 8.99
CA ASP A 23 -1.08 1.98 10.41
C ASP A 23 0.42 1.99 10.77
N ALA A 24 1.27 1.60 9.82
CA ALA A 24 2.71 1.53 10.01
C ALA A 24 3.46 2.79 9.52
N ALA A 25 2.81 3.70 8.79
CA ALA A 25 3.48 4.83 8.15
C ALA A 25 4.20 5.72 9.20
N PRO A 26 5.44 6.16 8.94
CA PRO A 26 6.23 6.04 7.69
C PRO A 26 7.13 4.79 7.62
N SER A 27 6.96 3.83 8.51
CA SER A 27 7.79 2.61 8.60
C SER A 27 7.52 1.64 7.45
N VAL A 28 8.47 0.74 7.22
CA VAL A 28 8.36 -0.32 6.19
C VAL A 28 7.58 -1.49 6.76
N VAL A 29 6.54 -1.91 6.05
CA VAL A 29 5.85 -3.18 6.30
C VAL A 29 6.46 -4.24 5.38
N THR A 30 6.87 -5.36 5.97
CA THR A 30 7.52 -6.42 5.21
C THR A 30 6.54 -7.10 4.26
N ARG A 31 7.07 -7.74 3.22
CA ARG A 31 6.26 -8.55 2.30
C ARG A 31 5.41 -9.58 3.05
N GLN A 32 6.05 -10.36 3.92
CA GLN A 32 5.40 -11.41 4.69
C GLN A 32 4.31 -10.85 5.60
N GLU A 33 4.56 -9.73 6.26
CA GLU A 33 3.58 -9.12 7.15
C GLU A 33 2.35 -8.61 6.39
N LEU A 34 2.52 -8.02 5.20
CA LEU A 34 1.39 -7.64 4.35
C LEU A 34 0.60 -8.88 3.89
N GLU A 35 1.29 -9.95 3.52
CA GLU A 35 0.64 -11.19 3.11
C GLU A 35 -0.18 -11.78 4.26
N THR A 36 0.40 -11.88 5.45
CA THR A 36 -0.30 -12.35 6.66
C THR A 36 -1.48 -11.46 7.04
N ARG A 37 -1.36 -10.12 6.98
CA ARG A 37 -2.47 -9.22 7.33
C ARG A 37 -3.65 -9.30 6.36
N VAL A 38 -3.38 -9.59 5.09
CA VAL A 38 -4.42 -9.59 4.05
C VAL A 38 -5.08 -10.96 3.94
N TRP A 39 -4.28 -12.03 3.92
CA TRP A 39 -4.72 -13.40 3.64
C TRP A 39 -4.62 -14.36 4.84
N GLY A 40 -3.94 -13.99 5.92
CA GLY A 40 -3.84 -14.83 7.12
C GLY A 40 -2.97 -16.07 6.90
N GLU A 41 -3.54 -17.24 7.17
CA GLU A 41 -2.85 -18.54 7.06
C GLU A 41 -2.80 -19.06 5.60
N GLU A 42 -3.69 -18.61 4.73
CA GLU A 42 -3.71 -18.98 3.31
C GLU A 42 -2.86 -18.00 2.51
N LEU A 43 -1.53 -18.18 2.52
CA LEU A 43 -0.64 -17.34 1.73
C LEU A 43 -0.97 -17.47 0.23
N PRO A 44 -1.11 -16.34 -0.48
CA PRO A 44 -1.43 -16.38 -1.89
C PRO A 44 -0.18 -16.74 -2.73
N ASP A 45 -0.37 -16.91 -4.03
CA ASP A 45 0.75 -17.05 -4.96
C ASP A 45 1.74 -15.87 -4.85
N SER A 46 3.02 -16.15 -5.13
CA SER A 46 4.14 -15.21 -4.99
C SER A 46 4.01 -13.90 -5.78
N ASP A 47 3.01 -13.74 -6.64
CA ASP A 47 2.74 -12.50 -7.39
C ASP A 47 1.47 -11.75 -6.96
N SER A 48 0.60 -12.37 -6.16
CA SER A 48 -0.69 -11.77 -5.77
C SER A 48 -0.53 -10.42 -5.06
N LEU A 49 0.40 -10.34 -4.09
CA LEU A 49 0.69 -9.07 -3.41
C LEU A 49 1.09 -7.97 -4.40
N ARG A 50 1.93 -8.30 -5.39
CA ARG A 50 2.40 -7.31 -6.38
C ARG A 50 1.25 -6.80 -7.24
N VAL A 51 0.35 -7.68 -7.67
CA VAL A 51 -0.85 -7.32 -8.45
C VAL A 51 -1.74 -6.37 -7.65
N HIS A 52 -1.99 -6.68 -6.37
CA HIS A 52 -2.81 -5.83 -5.52
C HIS A 52 -2.16 -4.49 -5.18
N ILE A 53 -0.85 -4.45 -4.93
CA ILE A 53 -0.11 -3.19 -4.75
C ILE A 53 -0.16 -2.35 -6.04
N HIS A 54 -0.01 -2.96 -7.21
CA HIS A 54 -0.12 -2.25 -8.47
C HIS A 54 -1.53 -1.66 -8.67
N GLY A 55 -2.58 -2.43 -8.38
CA GLY A 55 -3.96 -1.94 -8.40
C GLY A 55 -4.20 -0.81 -7.41
N LEU A 56 -3.67 -0.93 -6.18
CA LEU A 56 -3.76 0.11 -5.17
C LEU A 56 -3.07 1.39 -5.65
N ARG A 57 -1.85 1.31 -6.19
CA ARG A 57 -1.15 2.46 -6.79
C ARG A 57 -1.91 3.06 -7.96
N ALA A 58 -2.56 2.26 -8.79
CA ALA A 58 -3.36 2.77 -9.89
C ALA A 58 -4.57 3.59 -9.40
N ALA A 59 -5.15 3.22 -8.27
CA ALA A 59 -6.29 3.92 -7.68
C ALA A 59 -5.87 5.14 -6.85
N ILE A 60 -4.82 5.01 -6.02
CA ILE A 60 -4.44 6.06 -5.08
C ILE A 60 -3.27 6.90 -5.55
N ASP A 61 -2.29 6.39 -6.30
CA ASP A 61 -1.09 7.15 -6.67
C ASP A 61 -1.18 7.74 -8.07
N LYS A 62 -1.49 6.95 -9.11
CA LYS A 62 -1.50 7.44 -10.51
C LYS A 62 -2.40 8.66 -10.76
N PRO A 63 -3.59 8.80 -10.14
CA PRO A 63 -4.46 9.97 -10.38
C PRO A 63 -4.03 11.25 -9.63
N PHE A 64 -2.91 11.21 -8.90
CA PHE A 64 -2.43 12.28 -8.04
C PHE A 64 -0.95 12.53 -8.30
N ASP A 65 -0.49 13.76 -8.10
CA ASP A 65 0.88 14.14 -8.46
C ASP A 65 1.96 13.51 -7.57
N LYS A 66 1.59 13.03 -6.38
CA LYS A 66 2.51 12.57 -5.34
C LYS A 66 2.31 11.09 -5.04
N PRO A 67 3.21 10.18 -5.42
CA PRO A 67 3.08 8.78 -5.04
C PRO A 67 3.34 8.61 -3.54
N LEU A 68 2.41 7.99 -2.81
CA LEU A 68 2.52 7.73 -1.37
C LEU A 68 3.17 6.37 -1.10
N ILE A 69 2.94 5.37 -1.97
CA ILE A 69 3.45 4.01 -1.75
C ILE A 69 4.84 3.87 -2.36
N GLN A 70 5.85 3.69 -1.50
CA GLN A 70 7.22 3.41 -1.90
C GLN A 70 7.57 1.93 -1.76
N THR A 71 8.26 1.38 -2.76
CA THR A 71 8.83 0.02 -2.69
C THR A 71 10.20 0.08 -2.04
N ARG A 72 10.45 -0.78 -1.05
CA ARG A 72 11.79 -1.03 -0.48
C ARG A 72 12.23 -2.41 -0.92
N HIS A 73 13.07 -2.45 -1.96
CA HIS A 73 13.52 -3.69 -2.58
C HIS A 73 14.10 -4.66 -1.56
N GLY A 74 13.68 -5.93 -1.62
CA GLY A 74 14.09 -6.99 -0.70
C GLY A 74 13.44 -6.95 0.69
N ILE A 75 12.68 -5.91 1.02
CA ILE A 75 12.07 -5.74 2.36
C ILE A 75 10.54 -5.74 2.28
N GLY A 76 9.97 -4.82 1.50
CA GLY A 76 8.52 -4.66 1.42
C GLY A 76 8.11 -3.28 0.93
N TYR A 77 7.08 -2.71 1.56
CA TYR A 77 6.45 -1.47 1.12
C TYR A 77 6.24 -0.53 2.29
N ARG A 78 6.27 0.78 2.02
CA ARG A 78 5.93 1.80 3.00
C ARG A 78 5.02 2.85 2.39
N MET A 79 4.20 3.47 3.22
CA MET A 79 3.49 4.69 2.87
C MET A 79 4.22 5.88 3.48
N VAL A 80 4.56 6.86 2.66
CA VAL A 80 5.15 8.11 3.12
C VAL A 80 4.69 9.23 2.19
N ASP A 81 4.28 10.35 2.77
CA ASP A 81 4.06 11.55 1.99
C ASP A 81 5.44 12.14 1.64
N PRO A 82 5.78 12.26 0.34
CA PRO A 82 7.08 12.78 -0.09
C PRO A 82 7.37 14.19 0.43
N ASP A 83 6.35 14.96 0.78
CA ASP A 83 6.52 16.32 1.30
C ASP A 83 6.46 16.40 2.84
N ALA A 84 6.08 15.31 3.52
CA ALA A 84 5.92 15.30 4.97
C ALA A 84 7.23 15.06 5.74
N VAL A 85 8.37 14.97 5.06
CA VAL A 85 9.67 14.87 5.75
C VAL A 85 10.34 16.25 5.75
N PRO A 86 10.48 16.93 6.90
CA PRO A 86 11.49 17.97 7.04
C PRO A 86 12.87 17.29 6.94
N ALA A 87 13.80 17.98 6.30
CA ALA A 87 15.20 17.58 6.12
C ALA A 87 15.84 16.94 7.36
#